data_AF-A0A845XEJ8-F1
#
_entry.id   AF-A0A845XEJ8-F1
#
_cell.length_a   1.000
_cell.length_b   1.000
_cell.length_c   1.000
_cell.angle_alpha   90.00
_cell.angle_beta   90.00
_cell.angle_gamma   90.00
#
_symmetry.space_group_name_H-M   'P 1'
#
loop_
_entity.id
_entity.type
_entity.pdbx_description
1 polymer ?
#
loop_
_entity_poly.entity_id
_entity_poly.type
_entity_poly.pdbx_seq_one_letter_code
_entity_poly.pdbx_strand_id
1 'polypeptide(L)' 'MKLLHVEKIIANDTVRLVGLVQVDSLDQEIEIYFEYPQRFADFVSESADAFVPALLLPAMEKGENLEIKPL' A
#
# COMPACT_ATOMS: atom_id res chain seq x y z
N MET A 1 -9.17 7.64 4.90
CA MET A 1 -8.07 6.69 4.65
C MET A 1 -6.72 7.39 4.54
N LYS A 2 -5.69 6.82 5.17
CA LYS A 2 -4.33 7.39 5.19
C LYS A 2 -3.27 6.31 5.08
N LEU A 3 -2.35 6.45 4.13
CA LEU A 3 -1.18 5.58 4.03
C LEU A 3 -0.14 6.00 5.07
N LEU A 4 0.23 5.09 5.97
CA LEU A 4 1.14 5.34 7.09
C LEU A 4 2.58 4.94 6.77
N HIS A 5 2.75 3.79 6.12
CA HIS A 5 4.05 3.22 5.84
C HIS A 5 4.02 2.37 4.57
N VAL A 6 5.16 2.29 3.88
CA VAL A 6 5.39 1.39 2.76
C VAL A 6 6.70 0.67 2.99
N GLU A 7 6.69 -0.64 2.79
CA GLU A 7 7.90 -1.46 2.87
C GLU A 7 7.97 -2.48 1.74
N LYS A 8 9.18 -2.82 1.34
CA LYS A 8 9.45 -3.91 0.42
C LYS A 8 10.02 -5.11 1.17
N ILE A 9 9.31 -6.23 1.13
CA ILE A 9 9.72 -7.49 1.76
C ILE A 9 10.10 -8.50 0.68
N ILE A 10 11.28 -9.12 0.81
CA ILE A 10 11.73 -10.21 -0.08
C ILE A 10 11.82 -11.49 0.75
N ALA A 11 11.00 -12.48 0.43
CA ALA A 11 10.97 -13.77 1.13
C ALA A 11 10.41 -14.88 0.23
N ASN A 12 10.92 -16.10 0.38
CA ASN A 12 10.36 -17.33 -0.18
C ASN A 12 9.88 -17.22 -1.65
N ASP A 13 10.79 -16.98 -2.59
CA ASP A 13 10.51 -16.84 -4.03
C ASP A 13 9.54 -15.71 -4.41
N THR A 14 9.22 -14.81 -3.48
CA THR A 14 8.35 -13.65 -3.70
C THR A 14 8.99 -12.34 -3.26
N VAL A 15 8.51 -11.26 -3.85
CA VAL A 15 8.70 -9.89 -3.38
C VAL A 15 7.32 -9.28 -3.14
N ARG A 16 7.12 -8.73 -1.95
CA ARG A 16 5.91 -8.02 -1.55
C ARG A 16 6.21 -6.54 -1.40
N LEU A 17 5.33 -5.71 -1.94
CA LEU A 17 5.24 -4.30 -1.60
C LEU A 17 4.05 -4.15 -0.66
N VAL A 18 4.29 -3.80 0.59
CA VAL A 18 3.28 -3.74 1.65
C VAL A 18 3.02 -2.27 2.01
N GLY A 19 1.76 -1.92 2.20
CA GLY A 19 1.31 -0.61 2.66
C GLY A 19 0.45 -0.76 3.92
N LEU A 20 0.83 -0.05 4.99
CA LEU A 20 0.02 0.04 6.21
C LEU A 20 -0.91 1.25 6.11
N VAL A 21 -2.21 1.02 6.28
CA VAL A 21 -3.25 2.03 5.99
C VAL A 21 -4.16 2.20 7.18
N GLN A 22 -4.33 3.44 7.64
CA GLN A 22 -5.38 3.81 8.59
C GLN A 22 -6.71 4.01 7.85
N VAL A 23 -7.76 3.33 8.31
CA VAL A 23 -9.14 3.52 7.85
C VAL A 23 -9.89 4.34 8.89
N ASP A 24 -10.22 5.59 8.54
CA ASP A 24 -10.81 6.55 9.49
C ASP A 24 -12.18 6.10 9.98
N SER A 25 -12.97 5.43 9.12
CA SER A 25 -14.31 4.95 9.47
C SER A 25 -14.32 3.81 10.49
N LEU A 26 -13.20 3.12 10.69
CA LEU A 26 -13.11 1.93 11.53
C LEU A 26 -12.15 2.10 12.72
N ASP A 27 -11.40 3.20 12.80
CA ASP A 27 -10.28 3.40 13.73
C ASP A 27 -9.34 2.18 13.77
N GLN A 28 -9.06 1.62 12.58
CA GLN A 28 -8.28 0.41 12.38
C GLN A 28 -7.18 0.62 11.36
N GLU A 29 -6.04 -0.02 11.63
CA GLU A 29 -4.97 -0.20 10.66
C GLU A 29 -5.17 -1.51 9.91
N ILE A 30 -5.00 -1.46 8.59
CA ILE A 30 -5.02 -2.63 7.72
C ILE A 30 -3.75 -2.69 6.88
N GLU A 31 -3.30 -3.91 6.59
CA GLU A 31 -2.23 -4.16 5.65
C GLU A 31 -2.81 -4.47 4.27
N ILE A 32 -2.29 -3.79 3.25
CA ILE A 32 -2.52 -4.12 1.85
C ILE A 32 -1.18 -4.44 1.20
N TYR A 33 -1.18 -5.33 0.21
CA TYR A 33 0.06 -5.69 -0.46
C TYR A 33 -0.14 -6.02 -1.93
N PHE A 34 0.92 -5.78 -2.69
CA PHE A 34 1.13 -6.39 -4.00
C PHE A 34 2.17 -7.48 -3.87
N GLU A 35 1.91 -8.65 -4.44
CA GLU A 35 2.85 -9.77 -4.44
C GLU A 35 3.29 -10.09 -5.87
N TYR A 36 4.60 -10.28 -6.04
CA TYR A 36 5.21 -10.66 -7.31
C TYR A 36 6.22 -11.79 -7.10
N PRO A 37 6.51 -12.57 -8.16
CA PRO A 37 7.67 -13.46 -8.16
C PRO A 37 8.98 -12.71 -7.86
N GLN A 38 9.88 -13.32 -7.08
CA GLN A 38 11.15 -12.71 -6.66
C GLN A 38 12.03 -12.26 -7.83
N ARG A 39 11.92 -12.89 -9.01
CA ARG A 39 12.64 -12.47 -10.23
C ARG A 39 12.34 -11.03 -10.67
N PHE A 40 11.29 -10.41 -10.12
CA PHE A 40 10.93 -9.03 -10.39
C PHE A 40 11.40 -8.05 -9.30
N ALA A 41 12.14 -8.50 -8.30
CA ALA A 41 12.56 -7.67 -7.17
C ALA A 41 13.23 -6.36 -7.61
N ASP A 42 14.05 -6.36 -8.64
CA ASP A 42 14.75 -5.15 -9.12
C ASP A 42 13.81 -4.12 -9.77
N PHE A 43 12.60 -4.54 -10.17
CA PHE A 43 11.57 -3.66 -10.73
C PHE A 43 10.57 -3.17 -9.69
N VAL A 44 10.57 -3.76 -8.47
CA VAL A 44 9.69 -3.35 -7.38
C VAL A 44 10.41 -2.28 -6.54
N SER A 45 9.85 -1.07 -6.55
CA SER A 45 10.32 0.06 -5.75
C SER A 45 9.44 0.25 -4.52
N GLU A 46 10.06 0.55 -3.38
CA GLU A 46 9.39 0.99 -2.16
C GLU A 46 8.91 2.45 -2.35
N SER A 47 7.71 2.62 -2.93
CA SER A 47 7.11 3.93 -3.16
C SER A 47 5.62 3.93 -2.81
N ALA A 48 5.16 5.05 -2.24
CA ALA A 48 3.77 5.34 -1.99
C ALA A 48 2.93 5.45 -3.28
N ASP A 49 3.56 5.78 -4.42
CA ASP A 49 2.88 5.98 -5.70
C ASP A 49 2.12 4.74 -6.16
N ALA A 50 2.66 3.55 -5.89
CA ALA A 50 2.03 2.28 -6.24
C ALA A 50 0.67 2.09 -5.54
N PHE A 51 0.48 2.68 -4.36
CA PHE A 51 -0.73 2.56 -3.57
C PHE A 51 -1.75 3.67 -3.85
N VAL A 52 -1.38 4.76 -4.52
CA VAL A 52 -2.31 5.84 -4.90
C VAL A 52 -3.56 5.29 -5.62
N PRO A 53 -3.46 4.52 -6.72
CA PRO A 53 -4.65 3.98 -7.38
C PRO A 53 -5.39 2.93 -6.53
N ALA A 54 -4.66 2.14 -5.74
CA ALA A 54 -5.24 1.10 -4.88
C ALA A 54 -6.07 1.67 -3.73
N LEU A 55 -5.72 2.87 -3.25
CA LEU A 55 -6.40 3.55 -2.15
C LEU A 55 -7.46 4.55 -2.63
N LEU A 56 -7.30 5.10 -3.84
CA LEU A 56 -8.22 6.10 -4.38
C LEU A 56 -9.63 5.54 -4.61
N LEU A 57 -9.75 4.38 -5.26
CA LEU A 57 -11.08 3.81 -5.56
C LEU A 57 -11.85 3.48 -4.28
N PRO A 58 -11.26 2.78 -3.28
CA PRO A 58 -11.94 2.56 -2.00
C PRO A 58 -12.31 3.85 -1.27
N ALA A 59 -11.47 4.89 -1.32
CA ALA A 59 -11.75 6.18 -0.68
C ALA A 59 -12.97 6.86 -1.32
N MET A 60 -13.04 6.85 -2.65
CA MET A 60 -14.17 7.39 -3.40
C MET A 60 -15.47 6.64 -3.11
N GLU A 61 -15.43 5.30 -3.09
CA GLU A 61 -16.61 4.47 -2.79
C GLU A 61 -17.15 4.71 -1.39
N LYS A 62 -16.27 4.95 -0.41
CA LYS A 62 -16.63 5.19 0.99
C LYS A 62 -16.87 6.67 1.34
N GLY A 63 -16.62 7.58 0.40
CA GLY A 63 -16.69 9.03 0.66
C GLY A 63 -15.65 9.51 1.70
N GLU A 64 -14.52 8.83 1.80
CA GLU A 64 -13.45 9.17 2.74
C GLU A 64 -12.41 10.10 2.10
N ASN A 65 -11.79 10.95 2.91
CA ASN A 65 -10.61 11.68 2.47
C ASN A 65 -9.44 10.71 2.31
N LEU A 66 -8.67 10.90 1.24
CA LEU A 66 -7.41 10.20 1.00
C LEU A 66 -6.24 11.13 1.32
N GLU A 67 -5.41 10.76 2.29
CA GLU A 67 -4.15 11.45 2.58
C GLU A 67 -2.98 10.52 2.25
N ILE A 68 -2.14 10.93 1.28
CA ILE A 68 -0.89 10.24 0.93
C ILE A 68 0.23 11.24 1.14
N LYS A 69 1.12 10.96 2.09
CA LYS A 69 2.33 11.76 2.29
C LYS A 69 3.47 11.07 1.55
N PRO A 70 4.16 11.76 0.63
CA PRO A 70 5.43 11.27 0.13
C PRO A 70 6.43 11.20 1.30
N LEU A 71 7.16 10.09 1.38
CA LEU A 71 8.32 9.96 2.28
C LEU A 71 9.52 10.71 1.69
#